data_AF-A0A3Q2QBZ5-F1
#
_entry.id   AF-A0A3Q2QBZ5-F1
#
_cell.length_a   1.000
_cell.length_b   1.000
_cell.length_c   1.000
_cell.angle_alpha   90.00
_cell.angle_beta   90.00
_cell.angle_gamma   90.00
#
_symmetry.space_group_name_H-M   'P 1'
#
loop_
_entity.id
_entity.type
_entity.pdbx_description
1 polymer ?
#
loop_
_entity_poly.entity_id
_entity_poly.type
_entity_poly.pdbx_seq_one_letter_code
_entity_poly.pdbx_strand_id
1 'polypeptide(L)'
;MLNFNTPPLKNTAAEPVWKVLIYDRFGQDIISPLLSVKELRDMGITLHLLLHSDRDPIPDVPAIYFLMPTEENIDRICQVPFVVTKINIAT
;
A
#
# COMPACT_ATOMS: atom_id res chain seq x y z
N MET A 1 13.57 -14.32 -8.72
CA MET A 1 12.40 -15.19 -8.53
C MET A 1 11.85 -14.98 -7.12
N LEU A 2 10.92 -14.04 -6.95
CA LEU A 2 10.33 -13.68 -5.66
C LEU A 2 9.03 -14.47 -5.48
N ASN A 3 9.15 -15.69 -5.00
CA ASN A 3 8.00 -16.52 -4.66
C ASN A 3 7.74 -16.38 -3.16
N PHE A 4 6.75 -15.57 -2.79
CA PHE A 4 6.46 -15.13 -1.42
C PHE A 4 5.80 -16.22 -0.56
N ASN A 5 6.44 -17.39 -0.37
CA ASN A 5 6.14 -18.41 0.67
C ASN A 5 4.66 -18.73 0.99
N THR A 6 3.72 -18.42 0.11
CA THR A 6 2.32 -18.83 0.24
C THR A 6 2.13 -20.09 -0.58
N PRO A 7 1.64 -21.19 0.02
CA PRO A 7 1.17 -22.30 -0.80
C PRO A 7 0.13 -21.75 -1.79
N PRO A 8 0.16 -22.21 -3.06
CA PRO A 8 -0.73 -21.68 -4.08
C PRO A 8 -2.17 -21.97 -3.67
N LEU A 9 -2.85 -20.95 -3.14
CA LEU A 9 -4.26 -21.02 -2.85
C LEU A 9 -4.97 -21.16 -4.19
N LYS A 10 -5.42 -22.39 -4.44
CA LYS A 10 -6.23 -22.76 -5.59
C LYS A 10 -7.33 -21.73 -5.76
N ASN A 11 -7.37 -21.12 -6.95
CA ASN A 11 -8.46 -20.35 -7.50
C ASN A 11 -9.81 -20.73 -6.88
N THR A 12 -10.30 -19.86 -6.01
CA THR A 12 -11.71 -19.83 -5.65
C THR A 12 -12.09 -18.38 -5.77
N ALA A 13 -12.59 -17.99 -6.96
CA ALA A 13 -13.30 -16.74 -7.26
C ALA A 13 -13.04 -15.59 -6.26
N ALA A 14 -11.79 -15.16 -6.13
CA ALA A 14 -11.46 -14.06 -5.23
C ALA A 14 -12.00 -12.81 -5.92
N GLU A 15 -13.05 -12.23 -5.36
CA GLU A 15 -13.50 -10.88 -5.72
C GLU A 15 -12.26 -9.99 -5.85
N PRO A 16 -12.22 -9.07 -6.84
CA PRO A 16 -11.07 -8.19 -7.00
C PRO A 16 -10.87 -7.43 -5.69
N VAL A 17 -9.86 -7.81 -4.92
CA VAL A 17 -9.56 -7.13 -3.66
C VAL A 17 -8.86 -5.83 -4.02
N TRP A 18 -9.62 -4.76 -4.04
CA TRP A 18 -9.13 -3.40 -4.24
C TRP A 18 -8.26 -3.02 -3.06
N LYS A 19 -7.05 -2.52 -3.33
CA LYS A 19 -6.09 -2.09 -2.32
C LYS A 19 -5.79 -0.61 -2.47
N VAL A 20 -5.54 0.04 -1.34
CA VAL A 20 -5.05 1.42 -1.29
C VAL A 20 -3.55 1.39 -1.05
N LEU A 21 -2.78 2.12 -1.86
CA LEU A 21 -1.37 2.37 -1.62
C LEU A 21 -1.20 3.75 -0.98
N ILE A 22 -0.50 3.82 0.13
CA ILE A 22 -0.21 5.06 0.85
C ILE A 22 1.30 5.20 0.89
N TYR A 23 1.81 6.30 0.37
CA TYR A 23 3.24 6.59 0.38
C TYR A 23 3.54 8.01 0.86
N ASP A 24 4.77 8.25 1.30
CA ASP A 24 5.27 9.60 1.52
C ASP A 24 5.83 10.18 0.20
N ARG A 25 6.28 11.45 0.23
CA ARG A 25 6.86 12.09 -0.97
C ARG A 25 8.05 11.30 -1.51
N PHE A 26 8.89 10.78 -0.63
CA PHE A 26 10.06 9.99 -1.02
C PHE A 26 9.65 8.67 -1.69
N GLY A 27 8.67 7.97 -1.13
CA GLY A 27 8.11 6.75 -1.70
C GLY A 27 7.46 7.00 -3.06
N GLN A 28 6.82 8.16 -3.25
CA GLN A 28 6.29 8.57 -4.56
C GLN A 28 7.41 8.69 -5.60
N ASP A 29 8.53 9.32 -5.26
CA ASP A 29 9.67 9.51 -6.16
C ASP A 29 10.33 8.18 -6.54
N ILE A 30 10.21 7.15 -5.70
CA ILE A 30 10.66 5.78 -5.99
C ILE A 30 9.64 5.03 -6.84
N ILE A 31 8.37 5.07 -6.49
CA ILE A 31 7.32 4.27 -7.14
C ILE A 31 6.97 4.81 -8.52
N SER A 32 6.88 6.14 -8.68
CA SER A 32 6.46 6.79 -9.93
C SER A 32 7.29 6.40 -11.16
N PRO A 33 8.64 6.28 -11.11
CA PRO A 33 9.43 5.84 -12.25
C PRO A 33 9.52 4.30 -12.39
N LEU A 34 9.28 3.55 -11.30
CA LEU A 34 9.43 2.09 -11.30
C LEU A 34 8.16 1.35 -11.68
N LEU A 35 6.99 1.90 -11.36
CA LEU A 35 5.70 1.27 -11.57
C LEU A 35 4.75 2.20 -12.33
N SER A 36 4.27 1.73 -13.46
CA SER A 36 3.21 2.40 -14.21
C SER A 36 1.86 2.21 -13.54
N VAL A 37 0.91 3.13 -13.79
CA VAL A 37 -0.49 3.01 -13.31
C VAL A 37 -1.11 1.66 -13.71
N LYS A 38 -0.74 1.14 -14.89
CA LYS A 38 -1.18 -0.18 -15.35
C LYS A 38 -0.70 -1.31 -14.42
N GLU A 39 0.56 -1.29 -14.01
CA GLU A 39 1.13 -2.33 -13.15
C GLU A 39 0.54 -2.29 -11.74
N LEU A 40 0.31 -1.08 -11.20
CA LEU A 40 -0.41 -0.90 -9.94
C LEU A 40 -1.82 -1.51 -10.02
N ARG A 41 -2.54 -1.27 -11.12
CA ARG A 41 -3.87 -1.84 -11.35
C ARG A 41 -3.83 -3.36 -11.48
N ASP A 42 -2.84 -3.91 -12.19
CA ASP A 42 -2.65 -5.35 -12.35
C ASP A 42 -2.33 -6.02 -10.99
N MET A 43 -1.74 -5.28 -10.04
CA MET A 43 -1.50 -5.68 -8.65
C MET A 43 -2.73 -5.50 -7.72
N GLY A 44 -3.84 -4.97 -8.24
CA GLY A 44 -5.06 -4.67 -7.47
C GLY A 44 -5.01 -3.36 -6.69
N ILE A 45 -4.02 -2.49 -6.94
CA ILE A 45 -3.94 -1.16 -6.35
C ILE A 45 -4.72 -0.20 -7.25
N THR A 46 -5.78 0.38 -6.72
CA THR A 46 -6.70 1.23 -7.49
C THR A 46 -6.77 2.65 -6.99
N LEU A 47 -6.25 2.87 -5.78
CA LEU A 47 -6.11 4.18 -5.18
C LEU A 47 -4.70 4.32 -4.63
N HIS A 48 -4.06 5.45 -4.91
CA HIS A 48 -2.79 5.82 -4.32
C HIS A 48 -2.90 7.22 -3.70
N LEU A 49 -2.45 7.37 -2.45
CA LEU A 49 -2.58 8.59 -1.68
C LEU A 49 -1.26 8.93 -0.99
N LEU A 50 -1.04 10.23 -0.75
CA LEU A 50 0.07 10.68 0.08
C LEU A 50 -0.29 10.56 1.57
N LEU A 51 0.69 10.18 2.40
CA LEU A 51 0.52 10.01 3.85
C LEU A 51 0.05 11.29 4.55
N HIS A 52 0.54 12.46 4.09
CA HIS A 52 0.25 13.77 4.68
C HIS A 52 -0.95 14.48 4.05
N SER A 53 -1.66 13.84 3.12
CA SER A 53 -2.91 14.37 2.59
C SER A 53 -4.05 14.19 3.59
N ASP A 54 -5.05 15.07 3.51
CA ASP A 54 -6.33 14.84 4.15
C ASP A 54 -6.95 13.56 3.56
N ARG A 55 -7.24 12.59 4.42
CA ARG A 55 -7.84 11.31 4.04
C ARG A 55 -8.97 10.98 4.98
N ASP A 56 -10.08 10.56 4.40
CA ASP A 56 -11.17 9.95 5.15
C ASP A 56 -10.84 8.49 5.46
N PRO A 57 -11.23 7.98 6.64
CA PRO A 57 -11.13 6.56 6.94
C PRO A 57 -11.97 5.76 5.94
N ILE A 58 -11.33 4.83 5.23
CA ILE A 58 -11.98 3.89 4.31
C ILE A 58 -12.14 2.54 5.03
N PRO A 59 -13.31 2.24 5.61
CA PRO A 59 -13.54 0.96 6.27
C PRO A 59 -13.46 -0.19 5.26
N ASP A 60 -13.05 -1.37 5.73
CA ASP A 60 -13.07 -2.65 5.00
C ASP A 60 -12.20 -2.73 3.73
N VAL A 61 -11.34 -1.74 3.47
CA VAL A 61 -10.40 -1.76 2.35
C VAL A 61 -8.96 -1.92 2.86
N PRO A 62 -8.20 -2.92 2.37
CA PRO A 62 -6.81 -3.11 2.76
C PRO A 62 -5.92 -1.96 2.25
N ALA A 63 -5.11 -1.42 3.16
CA ALA A 63 -4.13 -0.38 2.88
C ALA A 63 -2.69 -0.91 2.98
N ILE A 64 -1.86 -0.53 2.01
CA ILE A 64 -0.42 -0.81 1.94
C ILE A 64 0.32 0.50 2.18
N TYR A 65 1.27 0.49 3.11
CA TYR A 65 2.06 1.67 3.48
C TYR A 65 3.50 1.50 2.98
N PHE A 66 3.93 2.40 2.09
CA PHE A 66 5.28 2.46 1.52
C PHE A 66 5.90 3.82 1.80
N LEU A 67 6.67 3.92 2.88
CA LEU A 67 7.12 5.19 3.43
C LEU A 67 8.44 5.01 4.18
N MET A 68 9.16 6.11 4.33
CA MET A 68 10.35 6.14 5.16
C MET A 68 10.00 5.99 6.64
N PRO A 69 10.82 5.27 7.42
CA PRO A 69 10.61 5.08 8.86
C PRO A 69 11.03 6.33 9.67
N THR A 70 10.43 7.47 9.36
CA THR A 70 10.62 8.72 10.12
C THR A 70 9.61 8.81 11.26
N GLU A 71 9.94 9.54 12.33
CA GLU A 71 9.05 9.74 13.47
C GLU A 71 7.72 10.37 13.05
N GLU A 72 7.76 11.40 12.18
CA GLU A 72 6.56 12.05 11.64
C GLU A 72 5.62 11.04 10.93
N ASN A 73 6.20 10.17 10.11
CA ASN A 73 5.43 9.18 9.37
C ASN A 73 4.79 8.14 10.29
N ILE A 74 5.54 7.69 11.31
CA ILE A 74 5.07 6.73 12.32
C ILE A 74 3.94 7.33 13.14
N ASP A 75 4.12 8.56 13.64
CA ASP A 75 3.08 9.29 14.38
C ASP A 75 1.81 9.44 13.54
N ARG A 76 1.97 9.76 12.25
CA ARG A 76 0.84 9.91 11.33
C ARG A 76 0.12 8.59 11.06
N ILE A 77 0.81 7.45 11.05
CA ILE A 77 0.18 6.13 10.93
C ILE A 77 -0.60 5.80 12.21
N CYS A 78 0.01 6.04 13.38
CA CYS A 78 -0.62 5.76 14.67
C CYS A 78 -1.90 6.56 14.92
N GLN A 79 -2.04 7.73 14.31
CA GLN A 79 -3.25 8.54 14.41
C GLN A 79 -4.45 7.96 13.65
N VAL A 80 -4.26 7.02 12.71
CA VAL A 80 -5.34 6.58 11.82
C VAL A 80 -5.72 5.12 12.09
N PRO A 81 -7.01 4.82 12.32
CA PRO A 81 -7.46 3.50 12.79
C PRO A 81 -7.54 2.42 11.69
N PHE A 82 -6.53 2.34 10.82
CA PHE A 82 -6.51 1.36 9.73
C PHE A 82 -5.86 0.03 10.13
N VAL A 83 -6.37 -1.08 9.59
CA VAL A 83 -5.75 -2.40 9.64
C VAL A 83 -4.49 -2.38 8.76
N VAL A 84 -3.34 -2.10 9.37
CA VAL A 84 -2.05 -2.09 8.69
C VAL A 84 -1.72 -3.51 8.22
N THR A 85 -1.75 -3.74 6.91
CA THR A 85 -1.56 -5.11 6.38
C THR A 85 -0.10 -5.39 6.00
N LYS A 86 0.68 -4.39 5.54
CA LYS A 86 2.14 -4.51 5.31
C LYS A 86 2.83 -3.13 5.32
N ILE A 87 3.97 -3.05 6.02
CA ILE A 87 4.96 -1.96 5.93
C ILE A 87 6.16 -2.53 5.18
N ASN A 88 6.49 -1.98 4.00
CA ASN A 88 7.71 -2.34 3.29
C ASN A 88 8.69 -1.19 3.47
N ILE A 89 9.68 -1.39 4.34
CA ILE A 89 10.75 -0.42 4.58
C ILE A 89 11.74 -0.59 3.42
N ALA A 90 11.86 0.42 2.57
CA ALA A 90 12.92 0.47 1.58
C ALA A 90 14.25 0.76 2.31
N THR A 91 14.99 -0.29 2.65
CA THR A 91 16.42 -0.22 3.00
C THR A 91 17.28 -0.06 1.76
#